data_AF-A0A952RCV2-F1
#
_entry.id   AF-A0A952RCV2-F1
#
_cell.length_a   1.000
_cell.length_b   1.000
_cell.length_c   1.000
_cell.angle_alpha   90.00
_cell.angle_beta   90.00
_cell.angle_gamma   90.00
#
_symmetry.space_group_name_H-M   'P 1'
#
loop_
_entity.id
_entity.type
_entity.pdbx_description
1 polymer ?
#
loop_
_entity_poly.entity_id
_entity_poly.type
_entity_poly.pdbx_seq_one_letter_code
_entity_poly.pdbx_strand_id
1 'polypeptide(L)'
;MLALSSCGVSTLEDGDHAPSKNSCESTDECGANATCWSNTCRASRGVHDSLLLVVTPGSTTMGVGGVRFLVPQEHLAEPRPSLDLELAPPSVVRGTVTVDDRALACDVHVTFTPVDRVRGLPPDEHTVRTASGKLEASIPAGSYEVYVQPTKEPTFACDLAPRLHREVSVGAGAFELPLSFGSSQRLHLEFKVGGMDLAGWRAVVLDSVTGRRLSGERSLSAELWKDQSYVAEIEFNPVAGDALTGQELIQLAPPEGVLAPTLVWKREGLEVFQPGQLAMDLRGVDLEMGSYAGFIEGPDRRQQAGRLRFTSLSLTGLGGGLFGVFNATAEADESGAFSISALPLGTYRVHVTPAEGSGLGAKEVEIEVTGKGQGGATIVLEALAPISGSVVFDQPGRPGVAGATVHAVAMPRQVEFQAFRAALGERPFVPRASSGITTSEGTFKLDADPGTYDLSVRPPAGSNLPWLVRTRVAVPLTQSTLGELSIHAPVLQPGTVSIGGQPVAGASVKAYAYLGEDGFVAERARAVGVVAVGEAYTDARGGFVLALPSR
;
A
#
# COMPACT_ATOMS: atom_id res chain seq x y z
N MET A 1 1.69 2.70 -6.44
CA MET A 1 0.77 2.47 -5.30
C MET A 1 0.45 3.86 -4.79
N LEU A 2 -0.66 4.46 -5.21
CA LEU A 2 -1.07 5.77 -4.70
C LEU A 2 -1.50 5.55 -3.25
N ALA A 3 -0.76 6.12 -2.29
CA ALA A 3 -1.27 6.26 -0.95
C ALA A 3 -2.55 7.10 -1.07
N LEU A 4 -3.71 6.46 -0.90
CA LEU A 4 -4.97 7.17 -0.70
C LEU A 4 -4.90 7.81 0.68
N SER A 5 -4.14 8.90 0.79
CA SER A 5 -4.41 9.91 1.82
C SER A 5 -5.74 10.52 1.43
N SER A 6 -6.85 9.98 1.94
CA SER A 6 -8.12 10.69 1.90
C SER A 6 -7.96 11.92 2.79
N CYS A 7 -7.47 13.02 2.21
CA CYS A 7 -7.67 14.35 2.76
C CYS A 7 -9.13 14.73 2.51
N GLY A 8 -10.05 13.95 3.08
CA GLY A 8 -11.44 14.35 3.20
C GLY A 8 -11.50 15.38 4.32
N VAL A 9 -11.29 16.64 3.98
CA VAL A 9 -11.63 17.75 4.88
C VAL A 9 -13.14 17.92 4.76
N SER A 10 -13.91 17.09 5.46
CA SER A 10 -15.30 17.44 5.74
C SER A 10 -15.25 18.69 6.60
N THR A 11 -15.75 19.81 6.06
CA THR A 11 -16.00 21.04 6.82
C THR A 11 -16.98 20.68 7.93
N LEU A 12 -16.44 20.45 9.12
CA LEU A 12 -17.19 20.22 10.33
C LEU A 12 -17.92 21.49 10.68
N GLU A 13 -19.25 21.43 10.74
CA GLU A 13 -19.99 22.31 11.62
C GLU A 13 -19.55 21.94 13.05
N ASP A 14 -18.66 22.76 13.62
CA ASP A 14 -18.27 22.70 15.03
C ASP A 14 -19.54 22.95 15.86
N GLY A 15 -20.25 21.87 16.18
CA GLY A 15 -21.16 21.87 17.31
C GLY A 15 -20.32 22.19 18.55
N ASP A 16 -20.69 23.26 19.26
CA ASP A 16 -20.03 23.87 20.44
C ASP A 16 -19.89 22.95 21.68
N HIS A 17 -19.84 21.63 21.50
CA HIS A 17 -19.81 20.64 22.56
C HIS A 17 -18.38 20.33 22.99
N ALA A 18 -18.15 20.46 24.29
CA ALA A 18 -16.87 20.09 24.88
C ALA A 18 -16.57 18.59 24.63
N PRO A 19 -15.39 18.25 24.10
CA PRO A 19 -15.02 16.87 23.82
C PRO A 19 -15.03 16.03 25.10
N SER A 20 -15.45 14.77 25.02
CA SER A 20 -15.45 13.86 26.16
C SER A 20 -14.04 13.70 26.73
N LYS A 21 -13.91 13.72 28.06
CA LYS A 21 -12.64 13.52 28.78
C LYS A 21 -12.77 12.38 29.77
N ASN A 22 -11.73 11.54 29.86
CA ASN A 22 -11.54 10.57 30.92
C ASN A 22 -11.18 11.31 32.21
N SER A 23 -12.17 11.50 33.07
CA SER A 23 -12.00 12.11 34.39
C SER A 23 -12.82 11.35 35.42
N CYS A 24 -12.44 11.47 36.69
CA CYS A 24 -13.18 10.91 37.82
C CYS A 24 -12.87 11.68 39.09
N GLU A 25 -13.78 11.62 40.06
CA GLU A 25 -13.53 12.07 41.43
C GLU A 25 -13.31 10.88 42.37
N SER A 26 -13.97 9.76 42.07
CA SER A 26 -13.92 8.52 42.85
C SER A 26 -13.78 7.27 41.96
N THR A 27 -13.33 6.16 42.55
CA THR A 27 -13.14 4.88 41.82
C THR A 27 -14.46 4.31 41.29
N ASP A 28 -15.58 4.57 41.96
CA ASP A 28 -16.90 4.05 41.57
C ASP A 28 -17.39 4.63 40.22
N GLU A 29 -16.82 5.76 39.79
CA GLU A 29 -17.10 6.37 38.49
C GLU A 29 -16.39 5.66 37.32
N CYS A 30 -15.37 4.84 37.58
CA CYS A 30 -14.49 4.31 36.54
C CYS A 30 -14.97 3.03 35.86
N GLY A 31 -16.09 2.46 36.31
CA GLY A 31 -16.58 1.19 35.81
C GLY A 31 -15.79 -0.01 36.34
N ALA A 32 -16.13 -1.21 35.84
CA ALA A 32 -15.53 -2.44 36.33
C ALA A 32 -14.03 -2.56 35.94
N ASN A 33 -13.20 -3.01 36.89
CA ASN A 33 -11.75 -3.23 36.72
C ASN A 33 -10.92 -1.96 36.47
N ALA A 34 -11.43 -0.80 36.85
CA ALA A 34 -10.70 0.46 36.79
C ALA A 34 -10.72 1.18 38.13
N THR A 35 -9.72 2.04 38.34
CA THR A 35 -9.60 2.86 39.54
C THR A 35 -9.40 4.32 39.17
N CYS A 36 -9.89 5.22 40.03
CA CYS A 36 -9.65 6.64 39.85
C CYS A 36 -8.28 6.99 40.43
N TRP A 37 -7.36 7.43 39.57
CA TRP A 37 -6.02 7.84 39.98
C TRP A 37 -5.68 9.20 39.39
N SER A 38 -5.37 10.17 40.24
CA SER A 38 -5.12 11.56 39.85
C SER A 38 -6.20 12.13 38.92
N ASN A 39 -7.47 11.91 39.29
CA ASN A 39 -8.66 12.34 38.56
C ASN A 39 -8.79 11.75 37.14
N THR A 40 -8.22 10.59 36.87
CA THR A 40 -8.34 9.87 35.59
C THR A 40 -8.62 8.40 35.86
N CYS A 41 -9.57 7.81 35.12
CA CYS A 41 -9.83 6.38 35.25
C CYS A 41 -8.76 5.57 34.53
N ARG A 42 -8.27 4.54 35.23
CA ARG A 42 -7.22 3.65 34.74
C ARG A 42 -7.60 2.20 34.98
N ALA A 43 -7.54 1.40 33.92
CA ALA A 43 -7.61 -0.05 34.04
C ALA A 43 -6.29 -0.60 34.55
N SER A 44 -6.36 -1.68 35.33
CA SER A 44 -5.16 -2.40 35.80
C SER A 44 -4.58 -3.35 34.76
N ARG A 45 -5.35 -3.68 33.70
CA ARG A 45 -4.94 -4.63 32.67
C ARG A 45 -5.43 -4.23 31.27
N GLY A 46 -4.57 -4.45 30.28
CA GLY A 46 -4.73 -4.21 28.85
C GLY A 46 -5.17 -5.48 28.12
N VAL A 47 -5.77 -5.33 26.94
CA VAL A 47 -6.12 -6.47 26.08
C VAL A 47 -4.94 -6.96 25.23
N HIS A 48 -3.97 -6.08 24.96
CA HIS A 48 -2.81 -6.40 24.13
C HIS A 48 -1.56 -6.59 25.00
N ASP A 49 -1.04 -7.82 25.03
CA ASP A 49 0.23 -8.10 25.70
C ASP A 49 1.44 -7.66 24.87
N SER A 50 1.31 -7.67 23.55
CA SER A 50 2.36 -7.28 22.62
C SER A 50 1.83 -6.28 21.60
N LEU A 51 2.64 -5.25 21.33
CA LEU A 51 2.33 -4.19 20.36
C LEU A 51 3.57 -3.90 19.51
N LEU A 52 3.33 -3.44 18.29
CA LEU A 52 4.34 -2.74 17.51
C LEU A 52 4.18 -1.24 17.72
N LEU A 53 5.20 -0.57 18.23
CA LEU A 53 5.24 0.88 18.25
C LEU A 53 5.94 1.40 17.01
N VAL A 54 5.30 2.33 16.31
CA VAL A 54 5.90 3.11 15.23
C VAL A 54 6.19 4.48 15.77
N VAL A 55 7.47 4.80 15.94
CA VAL A 55 7.91 6.11 16.42
C VAL A 55 8.44 6.90 15.24
N THR A 56 7.89 8.09 15.02
CA THR A 56 8.31 9.01 13.96
C THR A 56 8.72 10.34 14.57
N PRO A 57 10.04 10.64 14.66
CA PRO A 57 10.52 11.94 15.12
C PRO A 57 9.97 13.07 14.25
N GLY A 58 9.69 14.23 14.87
CA GLY A 58 9.24 15.41 14.14
C GLY A 58 10.25 15.83 13.09
N SER A 59 9.80 16.45 11.99
CA SER A 59 10.66 16.86 10.86
C SER A 59 11.82 17.78 11.22
N THR A 60 11.75 18.45 12.37
CA THR A 60 12.80 19.32 12.92
C THR A 60 13.89 18.55 13.69
N THR A 61 13.70 17.26 13.95
CA THR A 61 14.68 16.44 14.67
C THR A 61 15.88 16.18 13.77
N MET A 62 17.03 16.74 14.13
CA MET A 62 18.24 16.69 13.30
C MET A 62 18.66 15.24 13.00
N GLY A 63 18.81 14.90 11.72
CA GLY A 63 19.31 13.61 11.24
C GLY A 63 18.29 12.46 11.17
N VAL A 64 17.13 12.58 11.82
CA VAL A 64 16.09 11.52 11.92
C VAL A 64 14.67 12.00 11.68
N GLY A 65 14.46 13.28 11.40
CA GLY A 65 13.13 13.84 11.22
C GLY A 65 12.36 13.10 10.12
N GLY A 66 11.18 12.58 10.46
CA GLY A 66 10.33 11.80 9.55
C GLY A 66 10.72 10.33 9.37
N VAL A 67 11.86 9.88 9.92
CA VAL A 67 12.26 8.46 9.89
C VAL A 67 11.34 7.64 10.79
N ARG A 68 10.87 6.48 10.33
CA ARG A 68 10.00 5.60 11.11
C ARG A 68 10.83 4.52 11.79
N PHE A 69 10.68 4.41 13.10
CA PHE A 69 11.29 3.34 13.89
C PHE A 69 10.22 2.33 14.28
N LEU A 70 10.45 1.07 13.94
CA LEU A 70 9.58 -0.06 14.30
C LEU A 70 10.11 -0.70 15.57
N VAL A 71 9.44 -0.48 16.70
CA VAL A 71 9.87 -0.94 18.02
C VAL A 71 8.86 -1.95 18.57
N PRO A 72 9.10 -3.27 18.45
CA PRO A 72 8.23 -4.27 19.06
C PRO A 72 8.31 -4.16 20.59
N GLN A 73 7.18 -4.35 21.26
CA GLN A 73 7.05 -4.31 22.71
C GLN A 73 6.20 -5.50 23.17
N GLU A 74 6.60 -6.12 24.27
CA GLU A 74 5.96 -7.28 24.89
C GLU A 74 5.64 -6.98 26.36
N HIS A 75 4.83 -7.82 27.02
CA HIS A 75 4.32 -7.66 28.39
C HIS A 75 3.76 -6.27 28.71
N LEU A 76 2.90 -5.77 27.81
CA LEU A 76 2.16 -4.51 27.92
C LEU A 76 0.75 -4.70 28.48
N ALA A 77 0.36 -5.94 28.80
CA ALA A 77 -0.94 -6.19 29.40
C ALA A 77 -1.07 -5.56 30.78
N GLU A 78 0.01 -5.24 31.49
CA GLU A 78 -0.03 -4.53 32.76
C GLU A 78 0.66 -3.17 32.64
N PRO A 79 0.12 -2.09 33.26
CA PRO A 79 0.76 -0.79 33.23
C PRO A 79 2.17 -0.85 33.82
N ARG A 80 3.17 -0.48 33.02
CA ARG A 80 4.56 -0.37 33.50
C ARG A 80 4.86 1.02 34.06
N PRO A 81 5.84 1.15 34.97
CA PRO A 81 6.27 2.46 35.48
C PRO A 81 6.70 3.44 34.39
N SER A 82 7.40 2.92 33.36
CA SER A 82 7.76 3.66 32.15
C SER A 82 8.04 2.68 31.01
N LEU A 83 7.73 3.10 29.80
CA LEU A 83 8.12 2.48 28.55
C LEU A 83 9.24 3.32 27.92
N ASP A 84 10.48 3.01 28.26
CA ASP A 84 11.63 3.77 27.78
C ASP A 84 12.05 3.25 26.40
N LEU A 85 11.80 4.06 25.38
CA LEU A 85 12.07 3.77 23.98
C LEU A 85 13.38 4.46 23.57
N GLU A 86 14.50 3.78 23.81
CA GLU A 86 15.79 4.18 23.25
C GLU A 86 15.84 3.73 21.78
N LEU A 87 15.65 4.68 20.88
CA LEU A 87 15.77 4.48 19.45
C LEU A 87 17.26 4.42 19.08
N ALA A 88 17.64 3.39 18.32
CA ALA A 88 18.98 3.35 17.77
C ALA A 88 19.21 4.59 16.88
N PRO A 89 20.36 5.27 16.99
CA PRO A 89 20.70 6.32 16.04
C PRO A 89 20.70 5.72 14.62
N PRO A 90 20.24 6.48 13.62
CA PRO A 90 20.25 6.01 12.26
C PRO A 90 21.69 5.73 11.85
N SER A 91 21.84 4.72 11.01
CA SER A 91 23.11 4.39 10.39
C SER A 91 23.40 5.39 9.29
N VAL A 92 24.61 5.94 9.32
CA VAL A 92 25.13 6.74 8.21
C VAL A 92 25.71 5.75 7.21
N VAL A 93 24.90 5.43 6.21
CA VAL A 93 25.28 4.54 5.12
C VAL A 93 26.06 5.35 4.10
N ARG A 94 27.35 5.04 4.00
CA ARG A 94 28.24 5.57 2.98
C ARG A 94 28.55 4.49 1.98
N GLY A 95 28.80 4.88 0.75
CA GLY A 95 29.19 3.92 -0.26
C GLY A 95 29.59 4.62 -1.54
N THR A 96 30.31 3.88 -2.36
CA THR A 96 30.51 4.25 -3.75
C THR A 96 29.91 3.15 -4.60
N VAL A 97 29.04 3.56 -5.52
CA VAL A 97 28.52 2.68 -6.55
C VAL A 97 29.64 2.45 -7.57
N THR A 98 30.06 1.20 -7.73
CA THR A 98 31.12 0.82 -8.68
C THR A 98 30.58 -0.19 -9.69
N VAL A 99 31.04 -0.09 -10.94
CA VAL A 99 30.78 -1.05 -12.01
C VAL A 99 32.11 -1.58 -12.52
N ASP A 100 32.34 -2.89 -12.44
CA ASP A 100 33.62 -3.52 -12.76
C ASP A 100 34.81 -2.81 -12.06
N ASP A 101 34.66 -2.58 -10.75
CA ASP A 101 35.61 -1.87 -9.88
C ASP A 101 35.91 -0.41 -10.27
N ARG A 102 35.14 0.17 -11.19
CA ARG A 102 35.22 1.59 -11.56
C ARG A 102 34.11 2.39 -10.89
N ALA A 103 34.45 3.51 -10.27
CA ALA A 103 33.46 4.43 -9.70
C ALA A 103 32.49 4.93 -10.78
N LEU A 104 31.19 4.89 -10.48
CA LEU A 104 30.16 5.34 -11.39
C LEU A 104 30.20 6.86 -11.55
N ALA A 105 30.27 7.35 -12.78
CA ALA A 105 30.40 8.79 -13.06
C ALA A 105 29.06 9.55 -13.02
N CYS A 106 27.93 8.86 -12.87
CA CYS A 106 26.60 9.43 -12.94
C CYS A 106 25.81 9.34 -11.62
N ASP A 107 24.73 10.10 -11.57
CA ASP A 107 23.82 10.10 -10.43
C ASP A 107 22.79 8.97 -10.57
N VAL A 108 22.67 8.18 -9.51
CA VAL A 108 21.66 7.12 -9.34
C VAL A 108 20.76 7.41 -8.15
N HIS A 109 19.53 6.92 -8.20
CA HIS A 109 18.67 6.75 -7.04
C HIS A 109 18.97 5.41 -6.39
N VAL A 110 19.16 5.44 -5.06
CA VAL A 110 19.27 4.26 -4.22
C VAL A 110 18.07 4.25 -3.29
N THR A 111 17.22 3.24 -3.44
CA THR A 111 16.03 3.03 -2.62
C THR A 111 16.28 1.86 -1.69
N PHE A 112 16.15 2.11 -0.38
CA PHE A 112 16.19 1.11 0.67
C PHE A 112 14.76 0.78 1.08
N THR A 113 14.37 -0.48 0.93
CA THR A 113 13.08 -0.99 1.39
C THR A 113 13.33 -2.07 2.43
N PRO A 114 12.91 -1.91 3.70
CA PRO A 114 13.07 -2.93 4.73
C PRO A 114 12.50 -4.29 4.27
N VAL A 115 13.25 -5.36 4.54
CA VAL A 115 12.79 -6.74 4.36
C VAL A 115 11.72 -7.07 5.39
N ASP A 116 11.93 -6.59 6.63
CA ASP A 116 10.98 -6.69 7.74
C ASP A 116 9.77 -5.78 7.52
N ARG A 117 8.88 -6.18 6.61
CA ARG A 117 7.64 -5.48 6.33
C ARG A 117 6.57 -5.94 7.28
N VAL A 118 6.07 -5.01 8.07
CA VAL A 118 4.88 -5.27 8.87
C VAL A 118 3.66 -5.00 8.00
N ARG A 119 2.93 -6.06 7.66
CA ARG A 119 1.72 -6.00 6.85
C ARG A 119 0.69 -5.06 7.48
N GLY A 120 -0.01 -4.28 6.66
CA GLY A 120 -0.94 -3.23 7.12
C GLY A 120 -0.29 -1.87 7.38
N LEU A 121 1.04 -1.78 7.37
CA LEU A 121 1.76 -0.51 7.31
C LEU A 121 2.15 -0.17 5.86
N PRO A 122 2.14 1.12 5.48
CA PRO A 122 2.79 1.55 4.25
C PRO A 122 4.27 1.15 4.27
N PRO A 123 4.82 0.70 3.12
CA PRO A 123 6.25 0.38 3.03
C PRO A 123 7.06 1.62 3.39
N ASP A 124 8.07 1.44 4.24
CA ASP A 124 8.96 2.52 4.65
C ASP A 124 10.15 2.56 3.68
N GLU A 125 10.00 3.28 2.58
CA GLU A 125 11.07 3.39 1.57
C GLU A 125 11.91 4.64 1.80
N HIS A 126 13.23 4.45 1.87
CA HIS A 126 14.19 5.55 1.97
C HIS A 126 14.89 5.69 0.63
N THR A 127 14.62 6.77 -0.11
CA THR A 127 15.26 7.02 -1.41
C THR A 127 16.24 8.18 -1.32
N VAL A 128 17.48 7.92 -1.71
CA VAL A 128 18.56 8.92 -1.75
C VAL A 128 19.09 9.03 -3.17
N ARG A 129 19.40 10.25 -3.60
CA ARG A 129 20.11 10.50 -4.85
C ARG A 129 21.61 10.61 -4.55
N THR A 130 22.40 9.85 -5.29
CA THR A 130 23.87 9.91 -5.23
C THR A 130 24.41 11.08 -6.04
N ALA A 131 25.63 11.52 -5.72
CA ALA A 131 26.39 12.47 -6.52
C ALA A 131 27.64 11.79 -7.06
N SER A 132 27.71 11.56 -8.37
CA SER A 132 28.81 10.81 -9.02
C SER A 132 29.05 9.44 -8.35
N GLY A 133 27.98 8.65 -8.20
CA GLY A 133 28.02 7.34 -7.57
C GLY A 133 28.29 7.31 -6.06
N LYS A 134 28.60 8.45 -5.43
CA LYS A 134 28.79 8.52 -3.97
C LYS A 134 27.44 8.60 -3.26
N LEU A 135 27.26 7.69 -2.33
CA LEU A 135 26.08 7.54 -1.49
C LEU A 135 26.41 8.03 -0.07
N GLU A 136 25.52 8.85 0.48
CA GLU A 136 25.44 9.12 1.91
C GLU A 136 23.95 9.18 2.29
N ALA A 137 23.51 8.25 3.13
CA ALA A 137 22.13 8.14 3.58
C ALA A 137 22.08 7.95 5.09
N SER A 138 21.02 8.47 5.73
CA SER A 138 20.73 8.25 7.15
C SER A 138 19.49 7.37 7.23
N ILE A 139 19.66 6.07 7.53
CA ILE A 139 18.57 5.10 7.60
C ILE A 139 18.67 4.25 8.87
N PRO A 140 17.57 3.71 9.41
CA PRO A 140 17.65 2.78 10.54
C PRO A 140 18.55 1.57 10.25
N ALA A 141 19.06 0.94 11.31
CA ALA A 141 19.71 -0.36 11.18
C ALA A 141 18.67 -1.45 10.89
N GLY A 142 19.01 -2.45 10.08
CA GLY A 142 18.10 -3.53 9.70
C GLY A 142 18.49 -4.23 8.41
N SER A 143 17.65 -5.14 7.94
CA SER A 143 17.80 -5.82 6.65
C SER A 143 16.96 -5.12 5.58
N TYR A 144 17.57 -4.82 4.44
CA TYR A 144 16.96 -4.05 3.36
C TYR A 144 17.07 -4.75 2.01
N GLU A 145 16.04 -4.60 1.19
CA GLU A 145 16.19 -4.61 -0.26
C GLU A 145 16.77 -3.27 -0.70
N VAL A 146 17.86 -3.29 -1.45
CA VAL A 146 18.52 -2.09 -1.98
C VAL A 146 18.37 -2.10 -3.49
N TYR A 147 17.60 -1.14 -3.98
CA TYR A 147 17.36 -0.97 -5.41
C TYR A 147 18.11 0.25 -5.92
N VAL A 148 18.97 0.05 -6.91
CA VAL A 148 19.78 1.10 -7.52
C VAL A 148 19.34 1.29 -8.96
N GLN A 149 19.00 2.53 -9.32
CA GLN A 149 18.58 2.87 -10.68
C GLN A 149 19.16 4.23 -11.13
N PRO A 150 19.51 4.40 -12.41
CA PRO A 150 19.97 5.68 -12.91
C PRO A 150 18.86 6.75 -12.83
N THR A 151 19.25 8.00 -12.52
CA THR A 151 18.32 9.15 -12.39
C THR A 151 17.75 9.62 -13.73
N LYS A 152 18.45 9.30 -14.82
CA LYS A 152 18.05 9.57 -16.20
C LYS A 152 18.22 8.29 -17.01
N GLU A 153 17.53 8.21 -18.14
CA GLU A 153 17.78 7.15 -19.12
C GLU A 153 19.28 7.10 -19.48
N PRO A 154 19.82 5.89 -19.75
CA PRO A 154 21.25 5.67 -19.88
C PRO A 154 21.80 6.56 -20.99
N THR A 155 22.77 7.39 -20.61
CA THR A 155 23.62 8.11 -21.57
C THR A 155 24.91 7.33 -21.74
N PHE A 156 25.72 7.63 -22.75
CA PHE A 156 27.04 7.01 -22.93
C PHE A 156 27.95 7.16 -21.69
N ALA A 157 27.64 8.10 -20.79
CA ALA A 157 28.35 8.33 -19.53
C ALA A 157 27.78 7.55 -18.32
N CYS A 158 26.63 6.91 -18.46
CA CYS A 158 25.90 6.23 -17.38
C CYS A 158 25.29 4.92 -17.89
N ASP A 159 26.17 3.97 -18.22
CA ASP A 159 25.76 2.64 -18.68
C ASP A 159 25.57 1.71 -17.48
N LEU A 160 24.49 1.93 -16.73
CA LEU A 160 24.11 1.11 -15.58
C LEU A 160 22.67 0.65 -15.74
N ALA A 161 22.48 -0.65 -15.95
CA ALA A 161 21.16 -1.26 -15.80
C ALA A 161 20.74 -1.24 -14.31
N PRO A 162 19.46 -0.96 -13.99
CA PRO A 162 18.98 -1.04 -12.62
C PRO A 162 19.27 -2.38 -11.98
N ARG A 163 19.45 -2.39 -10.65
CA ARG A 163 19.82 -3.60 -9.91
C ARG A 163 19.13 -3.64 -8.56
N LEU A 164 18.72 -4.84 -8.17
CA LEU A 164 18.12 -5.14 -6.87
C LEU A 164 19.04 -6.07 -6.08
N HIS A 165 19.37 -5.68 -4.85
CA HIS A 165 20.04 -6.51 -3.86
C HIS A 165 19.05 -6.85 -2.78
N ARG A 166 18.90 -8.13 -2.42
CA ARG A 166 18.04 -8.55 -1.32
C ARG A 166 18.85 -8.73 -0.05
N GLU A 167 18.19 -8.55 1.09
CA GLU A 167 18.71 -8.87 2.42
C GLU A 167 20.04 -8.18 2.78
N VAL A 168 20.26 -6.96 2.31
CA VAL A 168 21.41 -6.13 2.69
C VAL A 168 21.27 -5.73 4.16
N SER A 169 22.13 -6.27 5.02
CA SER A 169 22.18 -5.89 6.44
C SER A 169 22.91 -4.56 6.63
N VAL A 170 22.20 -3.56 7.14
CA VAL A 170 22.74 -2.27 7.55
C VAL A 170 22.90 -2.29 9.07
N GLY A 171 24.16 -2.32 9.53
CA GLY A 171 24.50 -2.27 10.96
C GLY A 171 24.35 -0.86 11.54
N ALA A 172 24.34 -0.73 12.86
CA ALA A 172 24.28 0.57 13.55
C ALA A 172 25.56 1.41 13.32
N GLY A 173 25.41 2.73 13.24
CA GLY A 173 26.54 3.67 13.12
C GLY A 173 26.99 3.92 11.68
N ALA A 174 28.29 4.19 11.47
CA ALA A 174 28.83 4.37 10.12
C ALA A 174 28.96 3.01 9.42
N PHE A 175 28.24 2.85 8.31
CA PHE A 175 28.21 1.62 7.54
C PHE A 175 28.67 1.90 6.12
N GLU A 176 29.79 1.29 5.71
CA GLU A 176 30.21 1.31 4.31
C GLU A 176 29.48 0.20 3.57
N LEU A 177 28.56 0.58 2.68
CA LEU A 177 27.84 -0.31 1.79
C LEU A 177 28.60 -0.40 0.45
N PRO A 178 29.36 -1.48 0.20
CA PRO A 178 29.98 -1.69 -1.09
C PRO A 178 28.90 -2.03 -2.11
N LEU A 179 28.49 -1.05 -2.92
CA LEU A 179 27.62 -1.25 -4.07
C LEU A 179 28.49 -1.58 -5.29
N SER A 180 29.15 -2.74 -5.25
CA SER A 180 29.92 -3.22 -6.39
C SER A 180 29.05 -4.06 -7.32
N PHE A 181 28.97 -3.61 -8.55
CA PHE A 181 28.24 -4.26 -9.63
C PHE A 181 29.25 -4.86 -10.61
N GLY A 182 29.09 -6.15 -10.89
CA GLY A 182 29.71 -6.73 -12.09
C GLY A 182 29.03 -6.18 -13.35
N SER A 183 29.68 -6.37 -14.49
CA SER A 183 29.15 -6.06 -15.81
C SER A 183 27.74 -6.62 -16.00
N SER A 184 26.85 -5.81 -16.57
CA SER A 184 25.51 -6.23 -16.96
C SER A 184 25.57 -7.46 -17.87
N GLN A 185 24.60 -8.37 -17.71
CA GLN A 185 24.39 -9.44 -18.67
C GLN A 185 23.66 -8.89 -19.89
N ARG A 186 23.94 -9.47 -21.07
CA ARG A 186 23.25 -9.13 -22.31
C ARG A 186 22.22 -10.20 -22.64
N LEU A 187 21.01 -9.76 -22.94
CA LEU A 187 19.94 -10.59 -23.48
C LEU A 187 19.67 -10.17 -24.92
N HIS A 188 19.81 -11.14 -25.82
CA HIS A 188 19.33 -11.03 -27.18
C HIS A 188 17.88 -11.47 -27.22
N LEU A 189 16.99 -10.52 -27.48
CA LEU A 189 15.55 -10.76 -27.62
C LEU A 189 15.22 -10.82 -29.10
N GLU A 190 14.61 -11.91 -29.56
CA GLU A 190 14.07 -12.07 -30.91
C GLU A 190 12.55 -12.22 -30.82
N PHE A 191 11.81 -11.35 -31.50
CA PHE A 191 10.34 -11.36 -31.54
C PHE A 191 9.88 -11.69 -32.96
N LYS A 192 9.41 -12.92 -33.18
CA LYS A 192 8.92 -13.37 -34.49
C LYS A 192 7.47 -12.94 -34.65
N VAL A 193 7.17 -12.09 -35.63
CA VAL A 193 5.82 -11.51 -35.77
C VAL A 193 5.08 -12.05 -37.00
N GLY A 194 3.77 -12.24 -36.87
CA GLY A 194 2.87 -12.69 -37.95
C GLY A 194 2.14 -11.57 -38.66
N GLY A 195 2.63 -10.33 -38.59
CA GLY A 195 1.97 -9.12 -39.11
C GLY A 195 1.75 -8.01 -38.07
N MET A 196 2.06 -8.27 -36.79
CA MET A 196 2.08 -7.24 -35.76
C MET A 196 3.27 -6.31 -35.96
N ASP A 197 3.00 -5.00 -36.01
CA ASP A 197 4.05 -3.98 -36.02
C ASP A 197 4.48 -3.66 -34.58
N LEU A 198 5.73 -4.01 -34.26
CA LEU A 198 6.33 -3.74 -32.96
C LEU A 198 7.31 -2.56 -33.00
N ALA A 199 7.38 -1.80 -34.10
CA ALA A 199 8.22 -0.62 -34.19
C ALA A 199 7.99 0.32 -33.00
N GLY A 200 9.07 0.66 -32.28
CA GLY A 200 9.04 1.57 -31.13
C GLY A 200 8.51 0.96 -29.82
N TRP A 201 7.99 -0.27 -29.82
CA TRP A 201 7.62 -0.97 -28.58
C TRP A 201 8.83 -1.15 -27.69
N ARG A 202 8.61 -1.19 -26.38
CA ARG A 202 9.66 -1.08 -25.37
C ARG A 202 9.75 -2.37 -24.59
N ALA A 203 10.92 -2.99 -24.63
CA ALA A 203 11.22 -4.20 -23.91
C ALA A 203 12.01 -3.90 -22.62
N VAL A 204 11.62 -4.54 -21.52
CA VAL A 204 12.27 -4.44 -20.21
C VAL A 204 12.26 -5.79 -19.48
N VAL A 205 13.22 -6.00 -18.60
CA VAL A 205 13.27 -7.12 -17.65
C VAL A 205 12.79 -6.62 -16.29
N LEU A 206 11.90 -7.36 -15.64
CA LEU A 206 11.36 -7.03 -14.31
C LEU A 206 11.64 -8.16 -13.31
N ASP A 207 11.80 -7.78 -12.05
CA ASP A 207 11.76 -8.71 -10.91
C ASP A 207 10.34 -9.26 -10.74
N SER A 208 10.18 -10.58 -10.65
CA SER A 208 8.84 -11.20 -10.58
C SER A 208 8.12 -11.00 -9.26
N VAL A 209 8.86 -10.74 -8.19
CA VAL A 209 8.32 -10.52 -6.85
C VAL A 209 7.82 -9.08 -6.70
N THR A 210 8.72 -8.11 -6.89
CA THR A 210 8.49 -6.68 -6.65
C THR A 210 8.01 -5.91 -7.87
N GLY A 211 8.24 -6.43 -9.08
CA GLY A 211 7.94 -5.74 -10.34
C GLY A 211 8.90 -4.61 -10.66
N ARG A 212 9.98 -4.44 -9.89
CA ARG A 212 11.01 -3.44 -10.16
C ARG A 212 11.76 -3.80 -11.44
N ARG A 213 12.13 -2.79 -12.21
CA ARG A 213 12.90 -2.95 -13.44
C ARG A 213 14.32 -3.45 -13.11
N LEU A 214 14.82 -4.42 -13.85
CA LEU A 214 16.16 -5.00 -13.70
C LEU A 214 17.06 -4.72 -14.92
N SER A 215 16.54 -3.99 -15.91
CA SER A 215 17.25 -3.68 -17.15
C SER A 215 17.12 -2.21 -17.55
N GLY A 216 17.96 -1.79 -18.48
CA GLY A 216 17.65 -0.61 -19.28
C GLY A 216 16.36 -0.84 -20.10
N GLU A 217 15.72 0.25 -20.51
CA GLU A 217 14.65 0.19 -21.50
C GLU A 217 15.23 0.18 -22.92
N ARG A 218 14.65 -0.65 -23.79
CA ARG A 218 15.06 -0.73 -25.19
C ARG A 218 13.84 -0.72 -26.10
N SER A 219 13.80 0.27 -26.98
CA SER A 219 12.82 0.32 -28.06
C SER A 219 13.23 -0.63 -29.19
N LEU A 220 12.26 -1.35 -29.74
CA LEU A 220 12.43 -2.16 -30.94
C LEU A 220 12.62 -1.25 -32.16
N SER A 221 13.47 -1.69 -33.10
CA SER A 221 13.78 -0.97 -34.33
C SER A 221 12.52 -0.72 -35.17
N ALA A 222 12.53 0.33 -35.98
CA ALA A 222 11.45 0.62 -36.92
C ALA A 222 11.41 -0.37 -38.10
N GLU A 223 12.56 -0.98 -38.42
CA GLU A 223 12.68 -1.97 -39.49
C GLU A 223 12.70 -3.38 -38.91
N LEU A 224 12.01 -4.28 -39.60
CA LEU A 224 12.11 -5.71 -39.37
C LEU A 224 13.52 -6.19 -39.72
N TRP A 225 14.09 -7.01 -38.83
CA TRP A 225 15.23 -7.83 -39.15
C TRP A 225 14.80 -8.97 -40.10
N LYS A 226 15.78 -9.68 -40.67
CA LYS A 226 15.56 -10.87 -41.51
C LYS A 226 14.48 -11.78 -40.90
N ASP A 227 13.64 -12.36 -41.75
CA ASP A 227 12.61 -13.33 -41.37
C ASP A 227 11.47 -12.77 -40.46
N GLN A 228 11.04 -11.52 -40.71
CA GLN A 228 9.91 -10.88 -40.02
C GLN A 228 10.06 -10.86 -38.50
N SER A 229 11.25 -10.51 -38.02
CA SER A 229 11.56 -10.49 -36.59
C SER A 229 12.01 -9.11 -36.14
N TYR A 230 11.60 -8.71 -34.94
CA TYR A 230 12.20 -7.58 -34.24
C TYR A 230 13.27 -8.10 -33.28
N VAL A 231 14.35 -7.34 -33.12
CA VAL A 231 15.46 -7.70 -32.24
C VAL A 231 15.73 -6.59 -31.25
N ALA A 232 16.03 -6.95 -30.00
CA ALA A 232 16.57 -6.04 -29.00
C ALA A 232 17.76 -6.66 -28.26
N GLU A 233 18.76 -5.84 -27.98
CA GLU A 233 19.84 -6.18 -27.05
C GLU A 233 19.60 -5.43 -25.74
N ILE A 234 19.25 -6.18 -24.69
CA ILE A 234 18.97 -5.61 -23.37
C ILE A 234 20.11 -5.93 -22.43
N GLU A 235 20.63 -4.89 -21.78
CA GLU A 235 21.51 -5.05 -20.65
C GLU A 235 20.68 -5.12 -19.36
N PHE A 236 20.87 -6.19 -18.59
CA PHE A 236 20.15 -6.42 -17.34
C PHE A 236 21.08 -6.95 -16.24
N ASN A 237 20.66 -6.74 -15.00
CA ASN A 237 21.34 -7.26 -13.82
C ASN A 237 20.42 -8.24 -13.09
N PRO A 238 20.82 -9.51 -12.89
CA PRO A 238 20.05 -10.44 -12.07
C PRO A 238 20.01 -9.94 -10.61
N VAL A 239 18.98 -10.37 -9.88
CA VAL A 239 18.83 -10.03 -8.46
C VAL A 239 19.99 -10.64 -7.68
N ALA A 240 20.73 -9.79 -6.95
CA ALA A 240 21.85 -10.26 -6.15
C ALA A 240 21.38 -10.92 -4.85
N GLY A 241 21.95 -12.08 -4.52
CA GLY A 241 21.65 -12.82 -3.29
C GLY A 241 20.43 -13.74 -3.39
N ASP A 242 19.88 -13.97 -4.58
CA ASP A 242 18.64 -14.72 -4.77
C ASP A 242 18.86 -16.12 -5.39
N ALA A 243 18.11 -17.11 -4.90
CA ALA A 243 18.04 -18.46 -5.47
C ALA A 243 17.10 -18.53 -6.69
N LEU A 244 16.25 -17.53 -6.92
CA LEU A 244 15.25 -17.51 -8.00
C LEU A 244 15.78 -16.96 -9.33
N THR A 245 17.08 -17.14 -9.61
CA THR A 245 17.65 -16.77 -10.92
C THR A 245 16.88 -17.46 -12.04
N GLY A 246 16.41 -16.72 -13.04
CA GLY A 246 15.61 -17.26 -14.16
C GLY A 246 14.12 -16.95 -14.07
N GLN A 247 13.62 -16.52 -12.92
CA GLN A 247 12.21 -16.18 -12.72
C GLN A 247 11.87 -14.74 -13.08
N GLU A 248 12.78 -14.01 -13.71
CA GLU A 248 12.53 -12.64 -14.16
C GLU A 248 11.43 -12.62 -15.23
N LEU A 249 10.75 -11.48 -15.34
CA LEU A 249 9.71 -11.28 -16.34
C LEU A 249 10.27 -10.46 -17.50
N ILE A 250 9.99 -10.88 -18.72
CA ILE A 250 10.20 -10.04 -19.91
C ILE A 250 8.89 -9.33 -20.18
N GLN A 251 8.92 -8.00 -20.20
CA GLN A 251 7.76 -7.17 -20.52
C GLN A 251 8.02 -6.45 -21.83
N LEU A 252 7.04 -6.50 -22.74
CA LEU A 252 7.01 -5.74 -23.98
C LEU A 252 5.79 -4.82 -23.97
N ALA A 253 6.03 -3.52 -23.80
CA ALA A 253 5.00 -2.50 -23.69
C ALA A 253 4.87 -1.70 -24.99
N PRO A 254 3.66 -1.34 -25.42
CA PRO A 254 3.48 -0.49 -26.59
C PRO A 254 3.98 0.94 -26.33
N PRO A 255 4.27 1.71 -27.39
CA PRO A 255 4.51 3.14 -27.30
C PRO A 255 3.31 3.89 -26.71
N GLU A 256 3.56 5.09 -26.19
CA GLU A 256 2.47 5.99 -25.77
C GLU A 256 1.53 6.29 -26.93
N GLY A 257 0.22 6.26 -26.66
CA GLY A 257 -0.83 6.48 -27.67
C GLY A 257 -1.18 5.25 -28.53
N VAL A 258 -0.39 4.17 -28.47
CA VAL A 258 -0.73 2.91 -29.15
C VAL A 258 -1.63 2.06 -28.26
N LEU A 259 -2.84 1.76 -28.74
CA LEU A 259 -3.81 0.94 -28.03
C LEU A 259 -3.52 -0.55 -28.25
N ALA A 260 -2.68 -1.12 -27.40
CA ALA A 260 -2.35 -2.54 -27.40
C ALA A 260 -2.09 -3.03 -25.96
N PRO A 261 -2.20 -4.34 -25.67
CA PRO A 261 -1.80 -4.87 -24.39
C PRO A 261 -0.29 -4.85 -24.22
N THR A 262 0.13 -4.69 -22.97
CA THR A 262 1.50 -5.01 -22.57
C THR A 262 1.65 -6.52 -22.49
N LEU A 263 2.62 -7.07 -23.20
CA LEU A 263 2.88 -8.50 -23.23
C LEU A 263 3.93 -8.86 -22.19
N VAL A 264 3.73 -9.99 -21.50
CA VAL A 264 4.60 -10.44 -20.41
C VAL A 264 4.89 -11.94 -20.54
N TRP A 265 6.15 -12.32 -20.35
CA TRP A 265 6.63 -13.69 -20.32
C TRP A 265 7.46 -13.96 -19.06
N LYS A 266 7.54 -15.22 -18.65
CA LYS A 266 8.55 -15.68 -17.69
C LYS A 266 9.82 -16.10 -18.43
N ARG A 267 11.00 -15.65 -17.98
CA ARG A 267 12.27 -15.92 -18.65
C ARG A 267 12.64 -17.40 -18.67
N GLU A 268 12.41 -18.13 -17.58
CA GLU A 268 12.71 -19.57 -17.45
C GLU A 268 12.11 -20.44 -18.58
N GLY A 269 11.00 -20.00 -19.20
CA GLY A 269 10.36 -20.71 -20.31
C GLY A 269 10.91 -20.38 -21.70
N LEU A 270 11.81 -19.40 -21.82
CA LEU A 270 12.26 -18.84 -23.09
C LEU A 270 13.72 -19.20 -23.44
N GLU A 271 14.58 -19.49 -22.46
CA GLU A 271 16.00 -19.83 -22.67
C GLU A 271 16.23 -21.31 -23.02
N VAL A 272 15.44 -21.88 -23.93
CA VAL A 272 15.45 -23.32 -24.19
C VAL A 272 16.71 -23.79 -24.93
N PHE A 273 17.36 -22.92 -25.72
CA PHE A 273 18.43 -23.34 -26.64
C PHE A 273 19.81 -22.77 -26.31
N GLN A 274 19.90 -21.50 -25.91
CA GLN A 274 21.17 -20.85 -25.54
C GLN A 274 20.95 -19.85 -24.40
N PRO A 275 21.80 -19.86 -23.36
CA PRO A 275 21.76 -18.85 -22.31
C PRO A 275 21.86 -17.43 -22.89
N GLY A 276 20.99 -16.53 -22.46
CA GLY A 276 20.97 -15.14 -22.91
C GLY A 276 20.36 -14.90 -24.29
N GLN A 277 19.83 -15.92 -24.96
CA GLN A 277 19.04 -15.75 -26.18
C GLN A 277 17.59 -16.18 -25.92
N LEU A 278 16.68 -15.25 -26.18
CA LEU A 278 15.25 -15.39 -25.88
C LEU A 278 14.47 -15.21 -27.18
N ALA A 279 13.87 -16.29 -27.68
CA ALA A 279 13.01 -16.25 -28.85
C ALA A 279 11.54 -16.28 -28.42
N MET A 280 10.80 -15.23 -28.78
CA MET A 280 9.37 -15.07 -28.52
C MET A 280 8.61 -15.15 -29.83
N ASP A 281 7.68 -16.09 -29.92
CA ASP A 281 6.85 -16.29 -31.11
C ASP A 281 5.50 -15.57 -30.95
N LEU A 282 5.31 -14.52 -31.73
CA LEU A 282 4.10 -13.71 -31.79
C LEU A 282 3.31 -13.98 -33.09
N ARG A 283 3.70 -14.97 -33.90
CA ARG A 283 3.00 -15.26 -35.18
C ARG A 283 1.58 -15.78 -34.99
N GLY A 284 1.31 -16.41 -33.85
CA GLY A 284 -0.03 -16.85 -33.47
C GLY A 284 -0.82 -15.82 -32.66
N VAL A 285 -0.28 -14.61 -32.45
CA VAL A 285 -0.98 -13.57 -31.72
C VAL A 285 -1.90 -12.81 -32.65
N ASP A 286 -3.20 -12.98 -32.45
CA ASP A 286 -4.26 -12.32 -33.21
C ASP A 286 -5.18 -11.55 -32.25
N LEU A 287 -4.75 -10.33 -31.92
CA LEU A 287 -5.48 -9.46 -31.02
C LEU A 287 -6.56 -8.71 -31.78
N GLU A 288 -7.75 -9.28 -31.80
CA GLU A 288 -8.92 -8.57 -32.28
C GLU A 288 -9.35 -7.47 -31.29
N MET A 289 -9.75 -6.33 -31.84
CA MET A 289 -10.23 -5.19 -31.07
C MET A 289 -11.76 -5.10 -31.17
N GLY A 290 -12.40 -5.10 -30.01
CA GLY A 290 -13.82 -4.88 -29.83
C GLY A 290 -14.15 -3.47 -29.32
N SER A 291 -15.44 -3.27 -29.05
CA SER A 291 -15.95 -2.07 -28.39
C SER A 291 -17.06 -2.47 -27.43
N TYR A 292 -17.16 -1.75 -26.32
CA TYR A 292 -18.16 -1.99 -25.29
C TYR A 292 -18.86 -0.68 -24.95
N ALA A 293 -20.19 -0.69 -24.92
CA ALA A 293 -21.00 0.46 -24.53
C ALA A 293 -22.11 0.04 -23.59
N GLY A 294 -22.53 0.95 -22.73
CA GLY A 294 -23.53 0.65 -21.72
C GLY A 294 -23.98 1.88 -20.95
N PHE A 295 -24.71 1.60 -19.88
CA PHE A 295 -25.28 2.59 -18.98
C PHE A 295 -24.91 2.26 -17.53
N ILE A 296 -24.71 3.29 -16.71
CA ILE A 296 -24.65 3.18 -15.26
C ILE A 296 -25.96 3.68 -14.68
N GLU A 297 -26.60 2.86 -13.86
CA GLU A 297 -27.86 3.21 -13.20
C GLU A 297 -27.74 3.05 -11.68
N GLY A 298 -28.48 3.88 -10.95
CA GLY A 298 -28.75 3.67 -9.53
C GLY A 298 -29.86 2.63 -9.30
N PRO A 299 -30.15 2.28 -8.04
CA PRO A 299 -31.19 1.30 -7.70
C PRO A 299 -32.60 1.77 -8.08
N ASP A 300 -32.81 3.08 -8.26
CA ASP A 300 -34.05 3.70 -8.73
C ASP A 300 -34.15 3.80 -10.26
N ARG A 301 -33.21 3.18 -10.99
CA ARG A 301 -33.04 3.25 -12.46
C ARG A 301 -32.77 4.67 -12.99
N ARG A 302 -32.35 5.60 -12.14
CA ARG A 302 -31.82 6.87 -12.62
C ARG A 302 -30.41 6.67 -13.13
N GLN A 303 -30.13 7.26 -14.28
CA GLN A 303 -28.81 7.26 -14.88
C GLN A 303 -27.80 8.02 -14.01
N GLN A 304 -26.54 7.58 -14.02
CA GLN A 304 -25.50 8.08 -13.13
C GLN A 304 -24.18 8.31 -13.86
N ALA A 305 -23.59 9.49 -13.66
CA ALA A 305 -22.21 9.71 -14.05
C ALA A 305 -21.24 8.89 -13.18
N GLY A 306 -20.10 8.52 -13.76
CA GLY A 306 -19.08 7.76 -13.04
C GLY A 306 -17.91 7.36 -13.92
N ARG A 307 -16.86 6.86 -13.29
CA ARG A 307 -15.65 6.38 -13.95
C ARG A 307 -15.64 4.86 -13.99
N LEU A 308 -15.32 4.29 -15.15
CA LEU A 308 -15.09 2.87 -15.32
C LEU A 308 -13.60 2.62 -15.56
N ARG A 309 -13.04 1.62 -14.90
CA ARG A 309 -11.69 1.12 -15.14
C ARG A 309 -11.74 -0.35 -15.53
N PHE A 310 -11.34 -0.64 -16.75
CA PHE A 310 -11.24 -1.97 -17.32
C PHE A 310 -9.83 -2.49 -17.07
N THR A 311 -9.72 -3.68 -16.47
CA THR A 311 -8.46 -4.39 -16.29
C THR A 311 -8.63 -5.79 -16.86
N SER A 312 -7.81 -6.17 -17.83
CA SER A 312 -7.89 -7.50 -18.45
C SER A 312 -7.61 -8.58 -17.41
N LEU A 313 -8.48 -9.59 -17.36
CA LEU A 313 -8.24 -10.85 -16.64
C LEU A 313 -7.68 -11.90 -17.60
N SER A 314 -8.19 -11.91 -18.83
CA SER A 314 -7.73 -12.76 -19.93
C SER A 314 -7.96 -12.02 -21.25
N LEU A 315 -7.09 -12.27 -22.24
CA LEU A 315 -7.25 -11.74 -23.59
C LEU A 315 -7.30 -12.91 -24.58
N THR A 316 -8.24 -12.83 -25.52
CA THR A 316 -8.37 -13.79 -26.62
C THR A 316 -7.30 -13.54 -27.66
N GLY A 317 -6.87 -14.60 -28.36
CA GLY A 317 -5.87 -14.52 -29.41
C GLY A 317 -4.42 -14.46 -28.90
N LEU A 318 -4.18 -14.66 -27.60
CA LEU A 318 -2.85 -14.88 -27.05
C LEU A 318 -2.52 -16.39 -27.02
N GLY A 319 -1.29 -16.74 -27.41
CA GLY A 319 -0.78 -18.11 -27.33
C GLY A 319 -0.46 -18.57 -25.90
N GLY A 320 -0.33 -19.89 -25.71
CA GLY A 320 0.01 -20.45 -24.39
C GLY A 320 1.36 -19.94 -23.86
N GLY A 321 1.40 -19.54 -22.60
CA GLY A 321 2.62 -19.01 -21.93
C GLY A 321 2.89 -17.52 -22.16
N LEU A 322 2.09 -16.85 -23.01
CA LEU A 322 2.10 -15.40 -23.16
C LEU A 322 0.94 -14.79 -22.38
N PHE A 323 1.24 -13.74 -21.61
CA PHE A 323 0.26 -13.03 -20.83
C PHE A 323 0.11 -11.60 -21.34
N GLY A 324 -1.12 -11.15 -21.51
CA GLY A 324 -1.42 -9.78 -21.90
C GLY A 324 -2.03 -9.01 -20.73
N VAL A 325 -1.52 -7.81 -20.50
CA VAL A 325 -2.02 -6.86 -19.52
C VAL A 325 -2.54 -5.65 -20.27
N PHE A 326 -3.84 -5.41 -20.16
CA PHE A 326 -4.50 -4.24 -20.73
C PHE A 326 -5.28 -3.51 -19.64
N ASN A 327 -5.08 -2.20 -19.57
CA ASN A 327 -5.84 -1.32 -18.71
C ASN A 327 -6.41 -0.20 -19.57
N ALA A 328 -7.69 0.11 -19.38
CA ALA A 328 -8.30 1.27 -20.00
C ALA A 328 -9.34 1.89 -19.08
N THR A 329 -9.69 3.13 -19.35
CA THR A 329 -10.68 3.89 -18.58
C THR A 329 -11.72 4.47 -19.52
N ALA A 330 -12.96 4.51 -19.04
CA ALA A 330 -14.06 5.23 -19.68
C ALA A 330 -14.76 6.10 -18.63
N GLU A 331 -15.41 7.15 -19.08
CA GLU A 331 -16.28 7.98 -18.24
C GLU A 331 -17.71 7.80 -18.73
N ALA A 332 -18.64 7.60 -17.80
CA ALA A 332 -20.06 7.71 -18.02
C ALA A 332 -20.50 9.15 -17.75
N ASP A 333 -21.27 9.71 -18.68
CA ASP A 333 -21.79 11.07 -18.56
C ASP A 333 -23.01 11.15 -17.62
N GLU A 334 -23.63 12.32 -17.50
CA GLU A 334 -24.83 12.53 -16.67
C GLU A 334 -26.05 11.70 -17.13
N SER A 335 -26.06 11.26 -18.40
CA SER A 335 -27.05 10.32 -18.92
C SER A 335 -26.71 8.87 -18.62
N GLY A 336 -25.64 8.63 -17.85
CA GLY A 336 -25.14 7.32 -17.46
C GLY A 336 -24.50 6.55 -18.60
N ALA A 337 -24.53 7.08 -19.82
CA ALA A 337 -24.01 6.44 -20.99
C ALA A 337 -22.48 6.47 -20.97
N PHE A 338 -21.87 5.32 -21.25
CA PHE A 338 -20.44 5.22 -21.51
C PHE A 338 -20.19 4.39 -22.76
N SER A 339 -19.08 4.67 -23.41
CA SER A 339 -18.58 3.85 -24.51
C SER A 339 -17.07 3.80 -24.48
N ILE A 340 -16.52 2.64 -24.81
CA ILE A 340 -15.10 2.43 -24.98
C ILE A 340 -14.87 1.61 -26.23
N SER A 341 -14.08 2.18 -27.14
CA SER A 341 -13.61 1.49 -28.34
C SER A 341 -12.20 0.97 -28.12
N ALA A 342 -11.79 0.04 -28.97
CA ALA A 342 -10.44 -0.52 -28.97
C ALA A 342 -10.07 -1.21 -27.64
N LEU A 343 -10.98 -2.03 -27.13
CA LEU A 343 -10.66 -3.05 -26.12
C LEU A 343 -10.26 -4.35 -26.84
N PRO A 344 -9.08 -4.94 -26.57
CA PRO A 344 -8.80 -6.30 -27.03
C PRO A 344 -9.91 -7.27 -26.60
N LEU A 345 -10.26 -8.24 -27.44
CA LEU A 345 -11.26 -9.25 -27.04
C LEU A 345 -10.76 -10.04 -25.83
N GLY A 346 -11.67 -10.39 -24.92
CA GLY A 346 -11.34 -11.12 -23.69
C GLY A 346 -12.23 -10.77 -22.51
N THR A 347 -11.83 -11.24 -21.33
CA THR A 347 -12.56 -11.02 -20.07
C THR A 347 -11.92 -9.89 -19.28
N TYR A 348 -12.74 -8.99 -18.76
CA TYR A 348 -12.30 -7.82 -18.02
C TYR A 348 -12.96 -7.73 -16.66
N ARG A 349 -12.16 -7.37 -15.66
CA ARG A 349 -12.64 -6.82 -14.40
C ARG A 349 -12.88 -5.33 -14.61
N VAL A 350 -14.10 -4.89 -14.39
CA VAL A 350 -14.51 -3.48 -14.51
C VAL A 350 -14.82 -2.94 -13.13
N HIS A 351 -14.03 -1.97 -12.70
CA HIS A 351 -14.27 -1.22 -11.49
C HIS A 351 -15.01 0.06 -11.83
N VAL A 352 -16.21 0.21 -11.29
CA VAL A 352 -17.07 1.38 -11.49
C VAL A 352 -17.07 2.22 -10.23
N THR A 353 -16.62 3.46 -10.36
CA THR A 353 -16.64 4.46 -9.30
C THR A 353 -17.68 5.53 -9.65
N PRO A 354 -18.80 5.63 -8.92
CA PRO A 354 -19.79 6.68 -9.20
C PRO A 354 -19.22 8.07 -8.94
N ALA A 355 -19.86 9.08 -9.51
CA ALA A 355 -19.56 10.48 -9.21
C ALA A 355 -19.64 10.77 -7.70
N GLU A 356 -18.78 11.68 -7.24
CA GLU A 356 -18.76 12.12 -5.84
C GLU A 356 -20.12 12.72 -5.44
N GLY A 357 -20.59 12.42 -4.23
CA GLY A 357 -21.89 12.91 -3.74
C GLY A 357 -23.13 12.19 -4.31
N SER A 358 -22.98 11.20 -5.20
CA SER A 358 -24.11 10.42 -5.74
C SER A 358 -24.86 9.58 -4.69
N GLY A 359 -24.23 9.31 -3.55
CA GLY A 359 -24.76 8.38 -2.53
C GLY A 359 -24.68 6.90 -2.94
N LEU A 360 -23.96 6.59 -4.03
CA LEU A 360 -23.82 5.23 -4.56
C LEU A 360 -22.45 4.62 -4.22
N GLY A 361 -22.45 3.30 -4.06
CA GLY A 361 -21.30 2.47 -3.82
C GLY A 361 -20.49 2.20 -5.09
N ALA A 362 -19.18 2.04 -4.94
CA ALA A 362 -18.33 1.51 -6.00
C ALA A 362 -18.63 0.02 -6.20
N LYS A 363 -18.55 -0.43 -7.44
CA LYS A 363 -18.90 -1.81 -7.81
C LYS A 363 -17.83 -2.42 -8.70
N GLU A 364 -17.59 -3.71 -8.50
CA GLU A 364 -16.80 -4.54 -9.41
C GLU A 364 -17.74 -5.47 -10.17
N VAL A 365 -17.58 -5.53 -11.49
CA VAL A 365 -18.26 -6.48 -12.36
C VAL A 365 -17.27 -7.13 -13.30
N GLU A 366 -17.53 -8.37 -13.69
CA GLU A 366 -16.81 -9.05 -14.76
C GLU A 366 -17.61 -8.90 -16.05
N ILE A 367 -16.94 -8.53 -17.14
CA ILE A 367 -17.53 -8.44 -18.47
C ILE A 367 -16.70 -9.23 -19.49
N GLU A 368 -17.35 -9.69 -20.54
CA GLU A 368 -16.70 -10.37 -21.66
C GLU A 368 -16.86 -9.54 -22.94
N VAL A 369 -15.73 -9.18 -23.54
CA VAL A 369 -15.65 -8.47 -24.82
C VAL A 369 -15.40 -9.48 -25.94
N THR A 370 -16.43 -9.77 -26.75
CA THR A 370 -16.39 -10.84 -27.77
C THR A 370 -16.46 -10.36 -29.21
N GLY A 371 -16.61 -9.05 -29.45
CA GLY A 371 -16.64 -8.54 -30.82
C GLY A 371 -16.77 -7.02 -30.94
N LYS A 372 -17.01 -6.58 -32.17
CA LYS A 372 -17.22 -5.16 -32.52
C LYS A 372 -18.66 -4.78 -32.22
N GLY A 373 -18.87 -3.77 -31.38
CA GLY A 373 -20.19 -3.19 -31.12
C GLY A 373 -21.04 -3.93 -30.09
N GLN A 374 -20.44 -4.40 -28.99
CA GLN A 374 -21.26 -4.83 -27.84
C GLN A 374 -21.82 -3.60 -27.13
N GLY A 375 -23.12 -3.62 -26.83
CA GLY A 375 -23.86 -2.47 -26.33
C GLY A 375 -25.07 -2.86 -25.49
N GLY A 376 -25.60 -1.90 -24.74
CA GLY A 376 -26.85 -2.07 -23.99
C GLY A 376 -26.70 -2.77 -22.64
N ALA A 377 -25.46 -2.97 -22.17
CA ALA A 377 -25.22 -3.45 -20.81
C ALA A 377 -25.57 -2.34 -19.81
N THR A 378 -26.37 -2.66 -18.80
CA THR A 378 -26.64 -1.77 -17.68
C THR A 378 -25.90 -2.26 -16.45
N ILE A 379 -25.03 -1.42 -15.89
CA ILE A 379 -24.37 -1.66 -14.61
C ILE A 379 -25.17 -0.92 -13.55
N VAL A 380 -25.91 -1.68 -12.74
CA VAL A 380 -26.66 -1.12 -11.60
C VAL A 380 -25.73 -1.01 -10.41
N LEU A 381 -25.53 0.20 -9.91
CA LEU A 381 -24.82 0.48 -8.67
C LEU A 381 -25.78 0.42 -7.49
N GLU A 382 -25.29 -0.11 -6.37
CA GLU A 382 -26.01 -0.09 -5.11
C GLU A 382 -25.82 1.25 -4.39
N ALA A 383 -26.77 1.62 -3.52
CA ALA A 383 -26.56 2.73 -2.60
C ALA A 383 -25.41 2.41 -1.63
N LEU A 384 -24.75 3.43 -1.12
CA LEU A 384 -23.82 3.25 0.01
C LEU A 384 -24.57 2.63 1.17
N ALA A 385 -23.98 1.60 1.78
CA ALA A 385 -24.55 0.95 2.93
C ALA A 385 -24.17 1.75 4.19
N PRO A 386 -25.15 2.21 4.99
CA PRO A 386 -24.84 2.92 6.20
C PRO A 386 -24.29 1.97 7.26
N ILE A 387 -23.18 2.39 7.89
CA ILE A 387 -22.66 1.82 9.13
C ILE A 387 -23.09 2.75 10.25
N SER A 388 -23.86 2.23 11.21
CA SER A 388 -24.40 3.03 12.32
C SER A 388 -24.11 2.41 13.67
N GLY A 389 -23.98 3.25 14.69
CA GLY A 389 -23.81 2.82 16.08
C GLY A 389 -23.79 4.01 17.04
N SER A 390 -23.65 3.69 18.31
CA SER A 390 -23.34 4.66 19.36
C SER A 390 -22.03 4.29 20.04
N VAL A 391 -21.27 5.28 20.45
CA VAL A 391 -20.06 5.10 21.24
C VAL A 391 -20.31 5.65 22.63
N VAL A 392 -20.15 4.82 23.64
CA VAL A 392 -20.31 5.22 25.05
C VAL A 392 -19.00 5.02 25.79
N PHE A 393 -18.77 5.81 26.84
CA PHE A 393 -17.74 5.48 27.81
C PHE A 393 -18.39 4.64 28.90
N ASP A 394 -17.86 3.45 29.18
CA ASP A 394 -18.39 2.47 30.12
C ASP A 394 -18.26 2.97 31.57
N GLN A 395 -19.02 3.99 31.90
CA GLN A 395 -19.08 4.67 33.17
C GLN A 395 -20.54 4.96 33.55
N PRO A 396 -20.92 4.79 34.83
CA PRO A 396 -22.26 5.11 35.28
C PRO A 396 -22.63 6.58 35.00
N GLY A 397 -23.77 6.80 34.33
CA GLY A 397 -24.34 8.13 34.13
C GLY A 397 -23.59 9.03 33.14
N ARG A 398 -22.58 8.52 32.43
CA ARG A 398 -21.86 9.30 31.41
C ARG A 398 -22.55 9.21 30.03
N PRO A 399 -22.67 10.34 29.32
CA PRO A 399 -23.23 10.37 27.97
C PRO A 399 -22.27 9.72 26.97
N GLY A 400 -22.73 9.60 25.73
CA GLY A 400 -21.92 9.11 24.62
C GLY A 400 -20.62 9.90 24.42
N VAL A 401 -19.65 9.26 23.79
CA VAL A 401 -18.34 9.86 23.51
C VAL A 401 -18.48 10.81 22.33
N ALA A 402 -18.50 12.11 22.61
CA ALA A 402 -18.72 13.17 21.62
C ALA A 402 -17.41 13.58 20.92
N GLY A 403 -17.51 13.91 19.63
CA GLY A 403 -16.39 14.42 18.84
C GLY A 403 -15.34 13.37 18.47
N ALA A 404 -15.57 12.09 18.72
CA ALA A 404 -14.68 11.03 18.31
C ALA A 404 -14.74 10.84 16.79
N THR A 405 -13.58 10.75 16.15
CA THR A 405 -13.50 10.41 14.72
C THR A 405 -13.70 8.91 14.55
N VAL A 406 -14.60 8.52 13.67
CA VAL A 406 -14.85 7.13 13.30
C VAL A 406 -14.34 6.92 11.89
N HIS A 407 -13.45 5.95 11.71
CA HIS A 407 -12.90 5.57 10.41
C HIS A 407 -13.24 4.12 10.13
N ALA A 408 -13.81 3.84 8.96
CA ALA A 408 -13.91 2.53 8.37
C ALA A 408 -12.90 2.45 7.24
N VAL A 409 -11.80 1.72 7.45
CA VAL A 409 -10.78 1.47 6.42
C VAL A 409 -10.97 0.05 5.91
N ALA A 410 -11.00 -0.13 4.59
CA ALA A 410 -11.09 -1.47 4.03
C ALA A 410 -10.00 -2.34 4.63
N MET A 411 -10.40 -3.51 5.14
CA MET A 411 -9.45 -4.44 5.71
C MET A 411 -8.42 -4.74 4.61
N PRO A 412 -7.11 -4.61 4.88
CA PRO A 412 -6.10 -4.97 3.91
C PRO A 412 -6.26 -6.47 3.60
N ARG A 413 -6.97 -6.80 2.52
CA ARG A 413 -7.11 -8.18 2.09
C ARG A 413 -5.72 -8.66 1.71
N GLN A 414 -5.27 -9.64 2.48
CA GLN A 414 -3.99 -10.29 2.39
C GLN A 414 -3.86 -10.95 1.03
N VAL A 415 -3.20 -10.30 0.10
CA VAL A 415 -2.39 -11.05 -0.85
C VAL A 415 -1.16 -10.20 -1.10
N GLU A 416 0.01 -10.71 -0.71
CA GLU A 416 1.25 -10.33 -1.38
C GLU A 416 1.07 -10.72 -2.84
N PHE A 417 0.60 -9.78 -3.64
CA PHE A 417 0.58 -9.98 -5.07
C PHE A 417 2.02 -9.87 -5.53
N GLN A 418 2.59 -11.01 -5.92
CA GLN A 418 3.68 -11.00 -6.87
C GLN A 418 3.30 -10.03 -7.98
N ALA A 419 4.23 -9.13 -8.33
CA ALA A 419 3.95 -8.06 -9.27
C ALA A 419 3.34 -8.55 -10.58
N PHE A 420 3.71 -9.77 -10.99
CA PHE A 420 3.10 -10.48 -12.10
C PHE A 420 1.58 -10.65 -11.96
N ARG A 421 1.10 -11.30 -10.88
CA ARG A 421 -0.34 -11.51 -10.64
C ARG A 421 -1.10 -10.19 -10.49
N ALA A 422 -0.47 -9.21 -9.84
CA ALA A 422 -1.01 -7.84 -9.77
C ALA A 422 -1.17 -7.21 -11.16
N ALA A 423 -0.23 -7.43 -12.07
CA ALA A 423 -0.30 -6.93 -13.43
C ALA A 423 -1.42 -7.63 -14.22
N LEU A 424 -1.69 -8.92 -13.97
CA LEU A 424 -2.81 -9.68 -14.57
C LEU A 424 -4.21 -9.30 -14.04
N GLY A 425 -4.34 -8.20 -13.31
CA GLY A 425 -5.65 -7.75 -12.82
C GLY A 425 -6.23 -8.59 -11.67
N GLU A 426 -5.41 -9.42 -11.01
CA GLU A 426 -5.87 -10.27 -9.89
C GLU A 426 -6.00 -9.53 -8.56
N ARG A 427 -5.84 -8.20 -8.54
CA ARG A 427 -6.04 -7.41 -7.32
C ARG A 427 -7.52 -7.40 -6.95
N PRO A 428 -7.89 -7.74 -5.69
CA PRO A 428 -9.25 -7.70 -5.26
C PRO A 428 -9.73 -6.25 -5.22
N PHE A 429 -11.03 -6.08 -5.40
CA PHE A 429 -11.70 -4.86 -5.05
C PHE A 429 -11.37 -4.47 -3.60
N VAL A 430 -10.92 -3.22 -3.42
CA VAL A 430 -10.71 -2.61 -2.11
C VAL A 430 -11.79 -1.54 -1.94
N PRO A 431 -12.76 -1.75 -1.05
CA PRO A 431 -13.79 -0.77 -0.75
C PRO A 431 -13.19 0.59 -0.38
N ARG A 432 -13.87 1.70 -0.72
CA ARG A 432 -13.40 3.04 -0.33
C ARG A 432 -13.48 3.18 1.19
N ALA A 433 -12.50 3.88 1.76
CA ALA A 433 -12.53 4.25 3.17
C ALA A 433 -13.66 5.26 3.41
N SER A 434 -14.28 5.17 4.59
CA SER A 434 -15.33 6.10 5.02
C SER A 434 -15.00 6.64 6.41
N SER A 435 -15.41 7.87 6.68
CA SER A 435 -15.16 8.52 7.96
C SER A 435 -16.27 9.47 8.37
N GLY A 436 -16.41 9.66 9.67
CA GLY A 436 -17.39 10.55 10.27
C GLY A 436 -17.02 10.86 11.71
N ILE A 437 -17.87 11.60 12.41
CA ILE A 437 -17.64 12.02 13.80
C ILE A 437 -18.88 11.69 14.62
N THR A 438 -18.67 11.35 15.89
CA THR A 438 -19.75 11.09 16.83
C THR A 438 -20.43 12.37 17.31
N THR A 439 -21.76 12.35 17.44
CA THR A 439 -22.57 13.46 17.97
C THR A 439 -22.37 13.65 19.48
N SER A 440 -23.03 14.65 20.07
CA SER A 440 -23.11 14.86 21.54
C SER A 440 -23.62 13.64 22.30
N GLU A 441 -24.48 12.84 21.68
CA GLU A 441 -25.03 11.60 22.23
C GLU A 441 -24.12 10.39 21.94
N GLY A 442 -22.97 10.60 21.30
CA GLY A 442 -22.04 9.55 20.88
C GLY A 442 -22.49 8.75 19.65
N THR A 443 -23.58 9.13 18.98
CA THR A 443 -24.08 8.42 17.80
C THR A 443 -23.25 8.75 16.56
N PHE A 444 -23.13 7.81 15.62
CA PHE A 444 -22.50 8.07 14.33
C PHE A 444 -23.21 7.31 13.20
N LYS A 445 -23.04 7.83 11.98
CA LYS A 445 -23.42 7.17 10.74
C LYS A 445 -22.32 7.42 9.71
N LEU A 446 -21.84 6.36 9.08
CA LEU A 446 -20.93 6.38 7.94
C LEU A 446 -21.65 5.81 6.74
N ASP A 447 -21.37 6.30 5.53
CA ASP A 447 -21.83 5.67 4.30
C ASP A 447 -20.62 4.98 3.64
N ALA A 448 -20.70 3.67 3.42
CA ALA A 448 -19.57 2.85 2.99
C ALA A 448 -19.95 1.95 1.81
N ASP A 449 -18.95 1.57 1.01
CA ASP A 449 -19.13 0.53 0.01
C ASP A 449 -19.38 -0.82 0.72
N PRO A 450 -20.13 -1.76 0.11
CA PRO A 450 -20.22 -3.11 0.63
C PRO A 450 -18.84 -3.78 0.70
N GLY A 451 -18.54 -4.46 1.81
CA GLY A 451 -17.23 -5.06 2.01
C GLY A 451 -16.89 -5.41 3.44
N THR A 452 -15.60 -5.54 3.72
CA THR A 452 -15.07 -5.85 5.05
C THR A 452 -14.10 -4.75 5.47
N TYR A 453 -14.32 -4.20 6.66
CA TYR A 453 -13.63 -3.04 7.17
C TYR A 453 -12.99 -3.29 8.52
N ASP A 454 -11.88 -2.62 8.79
CA ASP A 454 -11.43 -2.35 10.15
C ASP A 454 -11.97 -0.97 10.55
N LEU A 455 -12.81 -0.96 11.58
CA LEU A 455 -13.42 0.25 12.12
C LEU A 455 -12.64 0.71 13.35
N SER A 456 -12.18 1.95 13.35
CA SER A 456 -11.53 2.59 14.50
C SER A 456 -12.30 3.82 14.94
N VAL A 457 -12.63 3.91 16.22
CA VAL A 457 -13.13 5.10 16.89
C VAL A 457 -11.95 5.73 17.65
N ARG A 458 -11.62 6.97 17.30
CA ARG A 458 -10.51 7.72 17.88
C ARG A 458 -11.08 8.93 18.63
N PRO A 459 -11.14 8.86 19.97
CA PRO A 459 -11.52 10.00 20.78
C PRO A 459 -10.64 11.23 20.49
N PRO A 460 -11.14 12.45 20.75
CA PRO A 460 -10.36 13.68 20.59
C PRO A 460 -9.02 13.62 21.32
N ALA A 461 -7.99 14.24 20.74
CA ALA A 461 -6.69 14.36 21.38
C ALA A 461 -6.82 15.02 22.77
N GLY A 462 -6.10 14.50 23.76
CA GLY A 462 -6.18 14.97 25.15
C GLY A 462 -7.40 14.50 25.95
N SER A 463 -8.30 13.70 25.36
CA SER A 463 -9.39 13.04 26.10
C SER A 463 -8.90 11.98 27.09
N ASN A 464 -7.67 11.48 26.92
CA ASN A 464 -7.12 10.34 27.67
C ASN A 464 -8.02 9.09 27.62
N LEU A 465 -8.82 8.94 26.57
CA LEU A 465 -9.57 7.72 26.27
C LEU A 465 -8.78 6.87 25.27
N PRO A 466 -8.84 5.53 25.36
CA PRO A 466 -8.20 4.66 24.38
C PRO A 466 -8.99 4.68 23.07
N TRP A 467 -8.35 4.28 21.98
CA TRP A 467 -9.10 4.01 20.75
C TRP A 467 -9.95 2.74 20.93
N LEU A 468 -11.07 2.67 20.24
CA LEU A 468 -11.84 1.43 20.09
C LEU A 468 -11.66 0.94 18.67
N VAL A 469 -11.26 -0.33 18.53
CA VAL A 469 -11.04 -0.94 17.22
C VAL A 469 -11.90 -2.20 17.10
N ARG A 470 -12.65 -2.29 16.01
CA ARG A 470 -13.43 -3.46 15.59
C ARG A 470 -12.91 -3.89 14.24
N THR A 471 -12.27 -5.05 14.19
CA THR A 471 -11.75 -5.60 12.94
C THR A 471 -12.82 -6.40 12.23
N ARG A 472 -12.73 -6.50 10.90
CA ARG A 472 -13.60 -7.38 10.09
C ARG A 472 -15.09 -7.07 10.20
N VAL A 473 -15.44 -5.80 10.36
CA VAL A 473 -16.82 -5.36 10.28
C VAL A 473 -17.33 -5.63 8.87
N ALA A 474 -18.30 -6.55 8.77
CA ALA A 474 -18.98 -6.83 7.52
C ALA A 474 -20.02 -5.74 7.25
N VAL A 475 -19.96 -5.18 6.04
CA VAL A 475 -20.89 -4.18 5.52
C VAL A 475 -21.64 -4.84 4.36
N PRO A 476 -22.88 -5.31 4.57
CA PRO A 476 -23.68 -5.89 3.50
C PRO A 476 -24.20 -4.78 2.56
N LEU A 477 -24.94 -5.16 1.52
CA LEU A 477 -25.53 -4.22 0.55
C LEU A 477 -26.59 -3.27 1.15
N THR A 478 -27.12 -3.56 2.33
CA THR A 478 -28.24 -2.83 2.92
C THR A 478 -27.78 -1.86 4.01
N GLN A 479 -27.32 -2.36 5.15
CA GLN A 479 -26.82 -1.58 6.28
C GLN A 479 -26.06 -2.47 7.27
N SER A 480 -25.21 -1.86 8.08
CA SER A 480 -24.57 -2.49 9.23
C SER A 480 -24.88 -1.69 10.50
N THR A 481 -25.53 -2.32 11.48
CA THR A 481 -25.79 -1.72 12.80
C THR A 481 -24.87 -2.37 13.82
N LEU A 482 -23.96 -1.58 14.37
CA LEU A 482 -22.96 -2.04 15.34
C LEU A 482 -23.48 -2.02 16.78
N GLY A 483 -24.67 -1.44 16.99
CA GLY A 483 -25.24 -1.25 18.32
C GLY A 483 -24.43 -0.25 19.15
N GLU A 484 -24.38 -0.49 20.45
CA GLU A 484 -23.57 0.28 21.38
C GLU A 484 -22.13 -0.27 21.42
N LEU A 485 -21.18 0.62 21.21
CA LEU A 485 -19.75 0.38 21.29
C LEU A 485 -19.19 1.04 22.54
N SER A 486 -18.85 0.23 23.54
CA SER A 486 -18.34 0.73 24.81
C SER A 486 -16.82 0.90 24.77
N ILE A 487 -16.35 2.12 25.01
CA ILE A 487 -14.96 2.43 25.37
C ILE A 487 -14.82 2.18 26.87
N HIS A 488 -13.82 1.40 27.26
CA HIS A 488 -13.50 1.16 28.67
C HIS A 488 -12.37 2.09 29.13
N ALA A 489 -12.17 2.20 30.45
CA ALA A 489 -11.03 2.93 31.00
C ALA A 489 -9.72 2.36 30.40
N PRO A 490 -8.78 3.23 29.98
CA PRO A 490 -7.54 2.79 29.35
C PRO A 490 -6.56 2.19 30.35
N VAL A 491 -5.63 1.39 29.83
CA VAL A 491 -4.31 1.29 30.44
C VAL A 491 -3.50 2.49 29.99
N LEU A 492 -3.12 3.35 30.94
CA LEU A 492 -2.22 4.47 30.66
C LEU A 492 -0.78 4.00 30.80
N GLN A 493 -0.09 3.92 29.67
CA GLN A 493 1.31 3.52 29.61
C GLN A 493 2.19 4.77 29.45
N PRO A 494 2.78 5.30 30.54
CA PRO A 494 3.79 6.34 30.43
C PRO A 494 5.04 5.79 29.74
N GLY A 495 5.79 6.65 29.08
CA GLY A 495 7.06 6.30 28.47
C GLY A 495 7.90 7.51 28.10
N THR A 496 9.11 7.25 27.62
CA THR A 496 10.03 8.25 27.09
C THR A 496 10.57 7.79 25.75
N VAL A 497 10.89 8.73 24.86
CA VAL A 497 11.59 8.46 23.61
C VAL A 497 12.92 9.21 23.64
N SER A 498 14.00 8.49 23.36
CA SER A 498 15.35 9.07 23.26
C SER A 498 16.14 8.47 22.11
N ILE A 499 17.13 9.22 21.62
CA ILE A 499 18.13 8.78 20.64
C ILE A 499 19.50 9.14 21.18
N GLY A 500 20.36 8.14 21.40
CA GLY A 500 21.68 8.36 22.00
C GLY A 500 21.56 8.98 23.40
N GLY A 501 20.53 8.61 24.15
CA GLY A 501 20.19 9.17 25.46
C GLY A 501 19.68 10.62 25.46
N GLN A 502 19.50 11.26 24.29
CA GLN A 502 18.88 12.59 24.19
C GLN A 502 17.38 12.46 23.96
N PRO A 503 16.54 13.21 24.69
CA PRO A 503 15.09 13.13 24.52
C PRO A 503 14.66 13.63 23.14
N VAL A 504 13.69 12.94 22.53
CA VAL A 504 13.12 13.31 21.23
C VAL A 504 11.77 13.99 21.45
N ALA A 505 11.71 15.31 21.26
CA ALA A 505 10.48 16.08 21.41
C ALA A 505 9.61 16.05 20.14
N GLY A 506 8.29 16.06 20.31
CA GLY A 506 7.33 16.16 19.20
C GLY A 506 7.28 14.93 18.27
N ALA A 507 7.93 13.83 18.64
CA ALA A 507 7.77 12.55 17.96
C ALA A 507 6.35 12.00 18.12
N SER A 508 5.77 11.48 17.04
CA SER A 508 4.54 10.69 17.07
C SER A 508 4.87 9.25 17.48
N VAL A 509 4.16 8.71 18.46
CA VAL A 509 4.27 7.32 18.93
C VAL A 509 2.92 6.65 18.65
N LYS A 510 2.86 5.83 17.61
CA LYS A 510 1.66 5.08 17.22
C LYS A 510 1.77 3.64 17.63
N ALA A 511 0.79 3.13 18.36
CA ALA A 511 0.70 1.73 18.73
C ALA A 511 -0.15 0.94 17.76
N TYR A 512 0.37 -0.22 17.38
CA TYR A 512 -0.28 -1.15 16.48
C TYR A 512 -0.41 -2.52 17.15
N ALA A 513 -1.63 -3.05 17.18
CA ALA A 513 -1.88 -4.42 17.62
C ALA A 513 -1.71 -5.39 16.46
N TYR A 514 -1.16 -6.57 16.74
CA TYR A 514 -0.99 -7.64 15.76
C TYR A 514 -2.31 -8.33 15.46
N LEU A 515 -2.59 -8.53 14.16
CA LEU A 515 -3.76 -9.22 13.65
C LEU A 515 -3.33 -10.55 13.03
N GLY A 516 -3.96 -11.63 13.45
CA GLY A 516 -3.92 -12.98 12.86
C GLY A 516 -5.10 -13.25 11.92
N GLU A 517 -5.23 -14.50 11.48
CA GLU A 517 -6.31 -14.96 10.59
C GLU A 517 -7.69 -14.99 11.21
N ASP A 518 -7.83 -14.90 12.54
CA ASP A 518 -9.12 -14.90 13.25
C ASP A 518 -9.37 -13.69 14.16
N GLY A 519 -8.41 -12.75 14.27
CA GLY A 519 -8.51 -11.60 15.17
C GLY A 519 -7.15 -11.16 15.71
N PHE A 520 -7.13 -10.48 16.85
CA PHE A 520 -5.88 -10.07 17.48
C PHE A 520 -5.04 -11.28 17.95
N VAL A 521 -3.72 -11.18 17.81
CA VAL A 521 -2.75 -12.16 18.30
C VAL A 521 -1.68 -11.47 19.13
N ALA A 522 -1.09 -12.16 20.09
CA ALA A 522 0.05 -11.63 20.85
C ALA A 522 1.37 -11.80 20.07
N GLU A 523 1.55 -12.93 19.41
CA GLU A 523 2.82 -13.28 18.75
C GLU A 523 2.95 -12.62 17.36
N ARG A 524 4.01 -11.84 17.16
CA ARG A 524 4.36 -11.24 15.86
C ARG A 524 4.46 -12.28 14.75
N ALA A 525 5.00 -13.48 15.03
CA ALA A 525 5.18 -14.53 14.03
C ALA A 525 3.86 -15.08 13.45
N ARG A 526 2.76 -14.95 14.21
CA ARG A 526 1.40 -15.35 13.78
C ARG A 526 0.62 -14.19 13.17
N ALA A 527 1.20 -12.98 13.17
CA ALA A 527 0.56 -11.79 12.66
C ALA A 527 0.59 -11.80 11.12
N VAL A 528 -0.58 -11.67 10.53
CA VAL A 528 -0.80 -11.46 9.10
C VAL A 528 -0.96 -9.97 8.75
N GLY A 529 -1.07 -9.11 9.76
CA GLY A 529 -1.16 -7.66 9.64
C GLY A 529 -1.10 -6.94 10.99
N VAL A 530 -1.24 -5.62 10.96
CA VAL A 530 -1.40 -4.81 12.16
C VAL A 530 -2.48 -3.74 11.97
N VAL A 531 -3.07 -3.29 13.08
CA VAL A 531 -4.03 -2.17 13.11
C VAL A 531 -3.67 -1.20 14.22
N ALA A 532 -3.80 0.09 13.96
CA ALA A 532 -3.50 1.13 14.94
C ALA A 532 -4.55 1.12 16.08
N VAL A 533 -4.08 1.10 17.32
CA VAL A 533 -4.90 1.02 18.54
C VAL A 533 -4.64 2.15 19.52
N GLY A 534 -3.71 3.06 19.21
CA GLY A 534 -3.44 4.23 20.02
C GLY A 534 -2.38 5.12 19.39
N GLU A 535 -2.35 6.38 19.83
CA GLU A 535 -1.36 7.37 19.40
C GLU A 535 -1.07 8.34 20.56
N ALA A 536 0.19 8.74 20.67
CA ALA A 536 0.64 9.77 21.58
C ALA A 536 1.71 10.64 20.90
N TYR A 537 1.98 11.80 21.48
CA TYR A 537 3.07 12.68 21.06
C TYR A 537 3.99 12.93 22.26
N THR A 538 5.28 13.00 21.98
CA THR A 538 6.29 13.27 23.00
C THR A 538 6.37 14.76 23.32
N ASP A 539 6.53 15.08 24.60
CA ASP A 539 6.74 16.44 25.09
C ASP A 539 8.20 16.91 24.90
N ALA A 540 8.54 18.09 25.42
CA ALA A 540 9.89 18.66 25.33
C ALA A 540 10.98 17.82 26.01
N ARG A 541 10.61 16.89 26.89
CA ARG A 541 11.51 15.96 27.59
C ARG A 541 11.46 14.56 26.98
N GLY A 542 10.82 14.39 25.82
CA GLY A 542 10.63 13.09 25.19
C GLY A 542 9.58 12.21 25.87
N GLY A 543 8.90 12.72 26.90
CA GLY A 543 7.90 11.97 27.66
C GLY A 543 6.59 11.87 26.90
N PHE A 544 5.91 10.72 26.98
CA PHE A 544 4.58 10.52 26.42
C PHE A 544 3.72 9.66 27.35
N VAL A 545 2.40 9.70 27.15
CA VAL A 545 1.47 8.78 27.80
C VAL A 545 0.57 8.20 26.73
N LEU A 546 0.61 6.88 26.57
CA LEU A 546 -0.19 6.15 25.60
C LEU A 546 -1.43 5.56 26.29
N ALA A 547 -2.63 5.90 25.79
CA ALA A 547 -3.88 5.32 26.27
C ALA A 547 -4.21 4.06 25.45
N LEU A 548 -4.04 2.89 26.06
CA LEU A 548 -4.24 1.59 25.43
C LEU A 548 -5.57 0.95 25.81
N PRO A 549 -6.21 0.17 24.91
CA PRO A 549 -7.45 -0.54 25.21
C PRO A 549 -7.27 -1.59 26.31
N SER A 550 -8.28 -1.71 27.17
CA SER A 550 -8.32 -2.71 28.25
C SER A 550 -9.18 -3.95 27.93
N ARG A 551 -9.99 -3.91 26.87
CA ARG A 551 -10.86 -5.01 26.41
C ARG A 551 -11.05 -5.00 24.91
#